data_AF-A0A553KFY1-F1
#
_entry.id   AF-A0A553KFY1-F1
#
_cell.length_a   1.000
_cell.length_b   1.000
_cell.length_c   1.000
_cell.angle_alpha   90.00
_cell.angle_beta   90.00
_cell.angle_gamma   90.00
#
_symmetry.space_group_name_H-M   'P 1'
#
loop_
_entity.id
_entity.type
_entity.pdbx_description
1 polymer ?
#
loop_
_entity_poly.entity_id
_entity_poly.type
_entity_poly.pdbx_seq_one_letter_code
_entity_poly.pdbx_strand_id
1 'polypeptide(L)' 'MIPGEILTDDGEHELNAGRATLTLVVANTGDRPVQVGSHYHFFEVNDALSFDRAA' A
#
# COMPACT_ATOMS: atom_id res chain seq x y z
N MET A 1 -16.90 20.94 -27.87
CA MET A 1 -15.43 20.82 -27.87
C MET A 1 -14.96 21.26 -26.50
N ILE A 2 -14.43 20.33 -25.70
CA ILE A 2 -13.95 20.62 -24.34
C ILE A 2 -12.42 20.42 -24.35
N PRO A 3 -11.63 21.50 -24.43
CA PRO A 3 -10.18 21.39 -24.38
C PRO A 3 -9.73 20.71 -23.09
N GLY A 4 -9.00 19.60 -23.22
CA GLY A 4 -8.48 18.83 -22.08
C GLY A 4 -9.45 17.80 -21.49
N GLU A 5 -10.57 17.51 -22.16
CA GLU A 5 -11.41 16.39 -21.73
C GLU A 5 -10.66 15.06 -21.82
N ILE A 6 -10.75 14.28 -20.74
CA ILE A 6 -10.26 12.90 -20.70
C ILE A 6 -11.48 12.01 -20.87
N LEU A 7 -11.48 11.23 -21.94
CA LEU A 7 -12.45 10.16 -22.16
C LEU A 7 -11.76 8.85 -21.78
N THR A 8 -12.08 8.31 -20.62
CA THR A 8 -11.59 7.01 -20.17
C THR A 8 -12.53 5.91 -20.65
N ASP A 9 -11.98 4.75 -20.99
CA ASP A 9 -12.78 3.55 -21.21
C ASP A 9 -13.39 3.06 -19.88
N ASP A 10 -14.46 2.27 -19.96
CA ASP A 10 -15.04 1.60 -18.81
C ASP A 10 -14.14 0.47 -18.29
N GLY A 11 -14.22 0.17 -16.99
CA GLY A 11 -13.55 -0.98 -16.37
C GLY A 11 -12.58 -0.61 -15.25
N GLU A 12 -11.86 -1.62 -14.76
CA GLU A 12 -10.85 -1.50 -13.71
C GLU A 12 -9.52 -2.10 -14.16
N HIS A 13 -8.41 -1.55 -13.65
CA HIS A 13 -7.08 -2.10 -13.88
C HIS A 13 -6.59 -2.88 -12.66
N GLU A 14 -6.37 -4.17 -12.83
CA GLU A 14 -5.76 -5.01 -11.80
C GLU A 14 -4.28 -4.61 -11.60
N LEU A 15 -3.92 -4.30 -10.36
CA LEU A 15 -2.54 -3.98 -9.98
C LEU A 15 -1.86 -5.22 -9.39
N ASN A 16 -0.57 -5.40 -9.70
CA ASN A 16 0.26 -6.48 -9.16
C ASN A 16 -0.23 -7.90 -9.50
N ALA A 17 -0.95 -8.07 -10.61
CA ALA A 17 -1.49 -9.35 -11.06
C ALA A 17 -0.43 -10.47 -11.08
N GLY A 18 -0.81 -11.64 -10.58
CA GLY A 18 0.04 -12.85 -10.55
C GLY A 18 1.18 -12.84 -9.54
N ARG A 19 1.33 -11.80 -8.70
CA ARG A 19 2.34 -11.77 -7.63
C ARG A 19 1.82 -12.43 -6.36
N ALA A 20 2.72 -13.08 -5.63
CA ALA A 20 2.42 -13.56 -4.28
C ALA A 20 2.11 -12.37 -3.37
N THR A 21 1.05 -12.49 -2.57
CA THR A 21 0.60 -11.46 -1.63
C THR A 21 0.28 -12.08 -0.28
N LEU A 22 0.35 -11.26 0.76
CA LEU A 22 0.04 -11.61 2.13
C LEU A 22 -0.75 -10.48 2.77
N THR A 23 -1.68 -10.80 3.67
CA THR A 23 -2.41 -9.81 4.48
C THR A 23 -1.95 -9.90 5.92
N LEU A 24 -1.60 -8.76 6.51
CA LEU A 24 -1.10 -8.66 7.88
C LEU A 24 -1.95 -7.67 8.69
N VAL A 25 -2.14 -7.95 9.97
CA VAL A 25 -2.67 -6.97 10.93
C VAL A 25 -1.50 -6.17 11.48
N VAL A 26 -1.60 -4.85 11.43
CA VAL A 26 -0.52 -3.93 11.83
C VAL A 26 -1.08 -2.89 12.79
N ALA A 27 -0.40 -2.67 13.92
CA ALA A 27 -0.78 -1.66 14.90
C ALA A 27 0.37 -0.68 15.15
N ASN A 28 0.08 0.63 15.13
CA ASN A 28 1.03 1.65 15.57
C ASN A 28 0.94 1.79 17.10
N THR A 29 2.02 1.43 17.79
CA THR A 29 2.12 1.55 19.26
C THR A 29 2.83 2.82 19.71
N GLY A 30 3.26 3.66 18.77
CA GLY A 30 3.91 4.94 19.04
C GLY A 30 2.92 6.07 19.36
N ASP A 31 3.47 7.22 19.77
CA ASP A 31 2.74 8.45 20.10
C ASP A 31 2.61 9.43 18.93
N ARG A 32 3.16 9.06 17.76
CA ARG A 32 3.22 9.88 16.55
C ARG A 32 2.66 9.10 15.35
N PRO A 33 2.07 9.80 14.36
CA PRO A 33 1.56 9.16 13.17
C PRO A 33 2.69 8.53 12.34
N VAL A 34 2.38 7.43 11.66
CA VAL A 34 3.27 6.73 10.73
C VAL A 34 2.54 6.51 9.41
N GLN A 35 3.22 6.79 8.30
CA GLN A 35 2.75 6.52 6.93
C GLN A 35 3.86 5.77 6.19
N VAL A 36 3.49 4.73 5.43
CA VAL A 36 4.44 3.88 4.69
C VAL A 36 4.14 3.97 3.19
N GLY A 37 5.18 4.10 2.37
CA GLY A 37 5.07 4.15 0.91
C GLY A 37 4.92 2.76 0.27
N SER A 38 4.35 2.70 -0.93
CA SER A 38 3.98 1.44 -1.61
C SER A 38 5.15 0.51 -1.94
N HIS A 39 6.37 1.03 -2.04
CA HIS A 39 7.59 0.27 -2.41
C HIS A 39 8.62 0.20 -1.27
N TYR A 40 8.24 0.57 -0.05
CA TYR A 40 9.12 0.42 1.09
C TYR A 40 9.19 -1.07 1.48
N HIS A 41 10.37 -1.56 1.85
CA HIS A 41 10.50 -2.94 2.32
C HIS A 41 9.78 -3.10 3.66
N PHE A 42 8.59 -3.73 3.65
CA PHE A 42 7.68 -3.70 4.79
C PHE A 42 8.29 -4.28 6.07
N PHE A 43 9.21 -5.23 5.94
CA PHE A 43 9.98 -5.81 7.06
C PHE A 43 10.73 -4.75 7.89
N GLU A 44 11.20 -3.67 7.26
CA GLU A 44 12.10 -2.68 7.86
C GLU A 44 11.38 -1.39 8.28
N VAL A 45 10.04 -1.37 8.23
CA VAL A 45 9.28 -0.17 8.63
C VAL A 45 9.51 0.14 10.10
N ASN A 46 9.23 1.40 10.47
CA ASN A 46 9.33 1.95 11.82
C ASN A 46 9.02 0.91 12.91
N ASP A 47 9.94 0.79 13.89
CA ASP A 47 9.86 -0.18 14.99
C ASP A 47 8.62 -0.04 15.86
N ALA A 48 7.96 1.13 15.85
CA ALA A 48 6.68 1.36 16.53
C ALA A 48 5.49 0.65 15.85
N LEU A 49 5.65 0.11 14.64
CA LEU A 49 4.64 -0.74 14.01
C LEU A 49 4.83 -2.19 14.47
N SER A 50 3.83 -2.69 15.20
CA SER A 50 3.75 -4.08 15.68
C SER A 50 2.98 -4.95 14.69
N PHE A 51 3.64 -5.99 14.18
CA PHE A 51 3.12 -7.02 13.27
C PHE A 51 4.12 -8.20 13.23
N ASP A 52 3.76 -9.31 12.58
CA ASP A 52 4.69 -10.42 12.34
C ASP A 52 5.67 -10.05 11.22
N ARG A 53 6.92 -9.76 11.58
CA ARG A 53 7.96 -9.41 10.62
C ARG A 53 8.43 -10.61 9.79
N ALA A 54 8.27 -11.85 10.28
CA ALA A 54 8.80 -13.04 9.60
C ALA A 54 7.76 -13.76 8.71
N ALA A 55 6.56 -13.19 8.58
CA ALA A 55 5.44 -13.76 7.85
C ALA A 55 5.62 -13.80 6.32
#